data_AF-A0A7Z0WFI0-F1
#
_entry.id   AF-A0A7Z0WFI0-F1
#
_cell.length_a   1.000
_cell.length_b   1.000
_cell.length_c   1.000
_cell.angle_alpha   90.00
_cell.angle_beta   90.00
_cell.angle_gamma   90.00
#
_symmetry.space_group_name_H-M   'P 1'
#
loop_
_entity.id
_entity.type
_entity.pdbx_description
1 polymer ?
#
loop_
_entity_poly.entity_id
_entity_poly.type
_entity_poly.pdbx_seq_one_letter_code
_entity_poly.pdbx_strand_id
1 'polypeptide(L)' 'MSGETERPALRVVRGEPTDAEVVALVTALAAVSAPPPPAARPRSRWADRAAGLRAPLAHGPDAWRAATRRS' A
#
# COMPACT_ATOMS: atom_id res chain seq x y z
N MET A 1 36.84 12.26 12.67
CA MET A 1 35.58 11.83 13.29
C MET A 1 34.83 13.06 13.79
N SER A 2 34.48 13.99 12.89
CA SER A 2 33.72 15.19 13.28
C SER A 2 32.26 14.87 13.13
N GLY A 3 31.49 15.04 14.21
CA GLY A 3 30.06 14.79 14.24
C GLY A 3 29.35 15.63 13.19
N GLU A 4 28.87 14.96 12.15
CA GLU A 4 27.91 15.52 11.21
C GLU A 4 26.65 15.79 12.04
N THR A 5 26.45 17.06 12.41
CA THR A 5 25.32 17.49 13.22
C THR A 5 24.07 17.30 12.36
N GLU A 6 23.40 16.16 12.54
CA GLU A 6 22.20 15.79 11.82
C GLU A 6 21.20 16.94 11.94
N ARG A 7 20.87 17.58 10.80
CA ARG A 7 19.92 18.69 10.81
C ARG A 7 18.57 18.15 11.25
N PRO A 8 17.88 18.82 12.20
CA PRO A 8 16.62 18.32 12.71
C PRO A 8 15.57 18.27 11.60
N ALA A 9 14.86 17.14 11.49
CA ALA A 9 13.80 16.95 10.51
C ALA A 9 12.62 17.92 10.69
N LEU A 10 12.43 18.46 11.90
CA LEU A 10 11.41 19.47 12.22
C LEU A 10 11.97 20.47 13.24
N ARG A 11 11.64 21.76 13.07
CA ARG A 11 12.05 22.84 13.97
C ARG A 11 10.83 23.65 14.42
N VAL A 12 10.65 23.76 15.74
CA VAL A 12 9.62 24.61 16.33
C VAL A 12 10.05 26.08 16.24
N VAL A 13 9.19 26.93 15.68
CA VAL A 13 9.46 28.37 15.51
C VAL A 13 8.75 29.21 16.59
N ARG A 14 7.61 28.74 17.12
CA ARG A 14 6.80 29.39 18.18
C ARG A 14 6.28 28.35 19.16
N GLY A 15 6.22 28.70 20.46
CA GLY A 15 5.97 27.75 21.56
C GLY A 15 4.53 27.59 22.05
N GLU A 16 3.53 28.26 21.47
CA GLU A 16 2.13 28.18 21.91
C GLU A 16 1.21 27.90 20.71
N PRO A 17 1.15 26.64 20.24
CA PRO A 17 0.17 26.22 19.27
C PRO A 17 -1.20 26.02 19.94
N THR A 18 -2.26 26.33 19.21
CA THR A 18 -3.62 25.94 19.61
C THR A 18 -3.81 24.43 19.53
N ASP A 19 -4.80 23.88 20.23
CA ASP A 19 -5.14 22.45 20.15
C ASP A 19 -5.39 21.99 18.70
N ALA A 20 -6.04 22.84 17.90
CA ALA A 20 -6.30 22.57 16.49
C ALA A 20 -5.00 22.46 15.66
N GLU A 21 -4.00 23.30 15.94
CA GLU A 21 -2.70 23.25 15.28
C GLU A 21 -1.91 21.98 15.68
N VAL A 22 -1.99 21.57 16.95
CA VAL A 22 -1.39 20.31 17.42
C VAL A 22 -2.02 19.11 16.70
N VAL A 23 -3.35 19.06 16.62
CA VAL A 23 -4.07 17.99 15.91
C VAL A 23 -3.72 17.96 14.43
N ALA A 24 -3.66 19.13 13.77
CA ALA A 24 -3.31 19.22 12.35
C ALA A 24 -1.88 18.69 12.08
N LEU A 25 -0.91 19.05 12.94
CA LEU A 25 0.47 18.58 12.82
C LEU A 25 0.56 17.06 12.98
N VAL A 26 -0.05 16.51 14.04
CA VAL A 26 -0.05 15.05 14.28
C VAL A 26 -0.71 14.31 13.12
N THR A 27 -1.82 14.84 12.60
CA THR A 27 -2.55 14.24 11.47
C THR A 27 -1.69 14.22 10.20
N ALA A 28 -1.00 15.32 9.89
CA ALA A 28 -0.09 15.40 8.75
C ALA A 28 1.06 14.39 8.87
N LEU A 29 1.69 14.31 10.06
CA LEU A 29 2.77 13.35 10.30
C LEU A 29 2.29 11.90 10.21
N ALA A 30 1.11 11.59 10.74
CA ALA A 30 0.50 10.28 10.63
C ALA A 30 0.17 9.92 9.17
N ALA A 31 -0.35 10.87 8.39
CA ALA A 31 -0.67 10.66 6.98
C ALA A 31 0.57 10.37 6.13
N VAL A 32 1.67 11.09 6.36
CA VAL A 32 2.94 10.87 5.64
C VAL A 32 3.63 9.57 6.09
N SER A 33 3.45 9.17 7.36
CA SER A 33 4.04 7.94 7.91
C SER A 33 3.19 6.69 7.62
N ALA A 34 1.99 6.86 7.05
CA ALA A 34 1.08 5.75 6.80
C ALA A 34 1.69 4.81 5.74
N PRO A 35 1.71 3.48 5.99
CA PRO A 35 2.10 2.54 4.96
C PRO A 35 1.13 2.63 3.77
N PRO A 36 1.61 2.36 2.55
CA PRO A 36 0.71 2.32 1.39
C PRO A 36 -0.41 1.30 1.66
N PRO A 37 -1.62 1.55 1.12
CA PRO A 37 -2.71 0.59 1.25
C PRO A 37 -2.27 -0.77 0.71
N PRO A 38 -2.75 -1.88 1.30
CA PRO A 38 -2.39 -3.20 0.83
C PRO A 38 -2.75 -3.33 -0.65
N ALA A 39 -1.82 -3.90 -1.43
CA ALA A 39 -2.07 -4.17 -2.83
C ALA A 39 -3.36 -4.99 -2.98
N ALA A 40 -4.19 -4.64 -3.96
CA ALA A 40 -5.40 -5.41 -4.25
C ALA A 40 -4.99 -6.87 -4.51
N ARG A 41 -5.55 -7.80 -3.73
CA ARG A 41 -5.27 -9.22 -3.93
C ARG A 41 -5.68 -9.60 -5.36
N PRO A 42 -4.82 -10.28 -6.12
CA PRO A 42 -5.23 -10.84 -7.40
C PRO A 42 -6.51 -11.65 -7.22
N ARG A 43 -7.52 -11.44 -8.09
CA ARG A 43 -8.72 -12.28 -8.06
C ARG A 43 -8.29 -13.71 -8.29
N SER A 44 -8.63 -14.60 -7.35
CA SER A 44 -8.40 -16.03 -7.54
C SER A 44 -9.10 -16.47 -8.82
N ARG A 45 -8.40 -17.21 -9.68
CA ARG A 45 -9.00 -17.81 -10.88
C ARG A 45 -10.13 -18.79 -10.53
N TRP A 46 -10.12 -19.37 -9.33
CA TRP A 46 -11.23 -20.17 -8.81
C TRP A 46 -12.48 -19.36 -8.49
N ALA A 47 -12.32 -18.07 -8.20
CA ALA A 47 -13.44 -17.15 -7.98
C ALA A 47 -13.93 -16.51 -9.29
N ASP A 48 -13.37 -16.90 -10.44
CA ASP A 48 -13.82 -16.43 -11.74
C ASP A 48 -15.19 -17.03 -12.07
N ARG A 49 -16.22 -16.18 -12.17
CA ARG A 49 -17.58 -16.64 -12.50
C ARG A 49 -17.65 -17.30 -13.88
N ALA A 50 -16.75 -16.95 -14.80
CA ALA A 50 -16.68 -17.60 -16.11
C ALA A 50 -16.30 -19.08 -16.00
N ALA A 51 -15.60 -19.50 -14.94
CA ALA A 51 -15.29 -20.90 -14.68
C ALA A 51 -16.54 -21.72 -14.27
N GLY A 52 -17.61 -21.06 -13.80
CA GLY A 52 -18.90 -21.70 -13.52
C GLY A 52 -19.80 -21.82 -14.76
N LEU A 53 -19.42 -21.18 -15.87
CA LEU A 53 -20.09 -21.31 -17.15
C LEU A 53 -19.33 -22.34 -18.00
N ARG A 54 -20.02 -23.15 -18.78
CA ARG A 54 -19.36 -24.01 -19.79
C ARG A 54 -18.79 -23.12 -20.89
N ALA A 55 -17.52 -22.75 -20.76
CA ALA A 55 -16.74 -22.13 -21.81
C ALA A 55 -15.83 -23.18 -22.49
N PRO A 56 -15.54 -23.04 -23.80
CA PRO A 56 -14.50 -23.81 -24.45
C PRO A 56 -13.15 -23.60 -23.75
N LEU A 57 -12.44 -24.69 -23.46
CA LEU A 57 -11.07 -24.63 -22.93
C LEU A 57 -10.17 -23.98 -23.98
N ALA A 58 -9.60 -22.82 -23.67
CA ALA A 58 -8.61 -22.19 -24.53
C ALA A 58 -7.33 -23.05 -24.53
N HIS A 59 -7.03 -23.67 -25.67
CA HIS A 59 -5.76 -24.34 -25.89
C HIS A 59 -4.70 -23.30 -26.28
N GLY A 60 -3.57 -23.27 -25.58
CA GLY A 60 -2.47 -22.37 -25.91
C GLY A 60 -1.26 -22.50 -25.00
N PRO A 61 -0.08 -22.01 -25.44
CA PRO A 61 1.08 -21.87 -24.58
C PRO A 61 0.68 -21.11 -23.31
N ASP A 62 1.13 -21.60 -22.15
CA ASP A 62 0.82 -21.08 -20.81
C ASP A 62 -0.60 -21.36 -20.26
N ALA A 63 -1.49 -22.01 -21.00
CA ALA A 63 -2.82 -22.40 -20.48
C ALA A 63 -2.73 -23.25 -19.20
N TRP A 64 -1.73 -24.14 -19.10
CA TRP A 64 -1.48 -24.93 -17.90
C TRP A 64 -0.80 -24.14 -16.76
N ARG A 65 -0.06 -23.05 -17.07
CA ARG A 65 0.56 -22.21 -16.02
C ARG A 65 -0.46 -21.42 -15.20
N ALA A 66 -1.68 -21.27 -15.71
CA ALA A 66 -2.78 -20.69 -14.94
C ALA A 66 -3.16 -21.56 -13.72
N ALA A 67 -2.93 -22.89 -13.78
CA ALA A 67 -3.26 -23.82 -12.70
C ALA A 67 -2.25 -23.79 -11.53
N THR A 68 -1.03 -23.28 -11.74
CA THR A 68 0.04 -23.31 -10.72
C THR A 68 0.20 -22.00 -9.95
N ARG A 69 -0.48 -20.91 -10.36
CA ARG A 69 -0.48 -19.63 -9.63
C ARG A 69 -1.43 -19.71 -8.43
N ARG A 70 -0.88 -20.05 -7.26
CA ARG A 70 -1.56 -19.93 -5.97
C ARG A 70 -1.49 -18.47 -5.50
N SER A 71 -2.64 -17.80 -5.42
CA SER A 71 -2.85 -16.48 -4.81
C SER A 71 -3.12 -16.56 -3.31
#